data_AF-A0A392M4K9-F1
#
_entry.id   AF-A0A392M4K9-F1
#
_cell.length_a   1.000
_cell.length_b   1.000
_cell.length_c   1.000
_cell.angle_alpha   90.00
_cell.angle_beta   90.00
_cell.angle_gamma   90.00
#
_symmetry.space_group_name_H-M   'P 1'
#
loop_
_entity.id
_entity.type
_entity.pdbx_description
1 polymer ?
#
loop_
_entity_poly.entity_id
_entity_poly.type
_entity_poly.pdbx_seq_one_letter_code
_entity_poly.pdbx_strand_id
1 'polypeptide(L)'
;MAATFYVQHVRMDWGLPHFSLELMAAVEEYLGQTPVPSYNQLYPEQADLTGHFQRQTTRLLEHQTRQTHHPEPQYASDGEIDRMVDEAYDSLTPGTSTRFFSAGGSSSHPGQ
;
A
#
# COMPACT_ATOMS: atom_id res chain seq x y z
N MET A 1 -17.37 -34.37 15.78
CA MET A 1 -18.76 -34.87 15.82
C MET A 1 -19.20 -35.06 17.28
N ALA A 2 -19.40 -33.97 18.04
CA ALA A 2 -19.82 -34.03 19.44
C ALA A 2 -21.34 -33.82 19.62
N ALA A 3 -21.98 -33.12 18.68
CA ALA A 3 -23.42 -32.84 18.71
C ALA A 3 -24.29 -34.12 18.62
N THR A 4 -23.78 -35.19 18.00
CA THR A 4 -24.50 -36.46 17.87
C THR A 4 -24.58 -37.21 19.20
N PHE A 5 -23.53 -37.17 20.03
CA PHE A 5 -23.52 -37.83 21.34
C PHE A 5 -24.46 -37.16 22.35
N TYR A 6 -24.49 -35.83 22.38
CA TYR A 6 -25.40 -35.08 23.26
C TYR A 6 -26.88 -35.37 22.93
N VAL A 7 -27.24 -35.36 21.64
CA VAL A 7 -28.60 -35.65 21.18
C VAL A 7 -29.01 -37.09 21.45
N GLN A 8 -28.09 -38.05 21.31
CA GLN A 8 -28.35 -39.47 21.61
C GLN A 8 -28.56 -39.70 23.11
N HIS A 9 -27.79 -39.03 23.98
CA HIS A 9 -27.97 -39.13 25.44
C HIS A 9 -29.32 -38.59 25.93
N VAL A 10 -29.76 -37.44 25.40
CA VAL A 10 -31.07 -36.85 25.73
C VAL A 10 -32.23 -37.75 25.30
N ARG A 11 -32.10 -38.42 24.14
CA ARG A 11 -33.17 -39.28 23.61
C ARG A 11 -33.28 -40.64 24.30
N MET A 12 -32.19 -41.13 24.88
CA MET A 12 -32.14 -42.46 25.50
C MET A 12 -32.39 -42.42 27.02
N ASP A 13 -32.55 -41.25 27.63
CA ASP A 13 -32.76 -41.05 29.08
C ASP A 13 -31.64 -41.67 29.95
N TRP A 14 -30.42 -41.72 29.43
CA TRP A 14 -29.25 -42.33 30.11
C TRP A 14 -28.64 -41.45 31.20
N GLY A 15 -29.40 -40.45 31.68
CA GLY A 15 -28.91 -39.41 32.58
C GLY A 15 -27.94 -38.43 31.90
N LEU A 16 -27.75 -37.27 32.54
CA LEU A 16 -26.75 -36.30 32.12
C LEU A 16 -25.35 -36.94 32.18
N PRO A 17 -24.49 -36.75 31.16
CA PRO A 17 -23.09 -37.16 31.28
C PRO A 17 -22.48 -36.54 32.53
N HIS A 18 -21.93 -37.38 33.41
CA HIS A 18 -21.25 -36.93 34.61
C HIS A 18 -19.84 -36.49 34.21
N PHE A 19 -19.63 -35.18 34.11
CA PHE A 19 -18.31 -34.59 33.87
C PHE A 19 -17.54 -34.50 35.19
N SER A 20 -16.23 -34.71 35.15
CA SER A 20 -15.39 -34.54 36.35
C SER A 20 -15.34 -33.08 36.77
N LEU A 21 -15.18 -32.84 38.08
CA LEU A 21 -15.03 -31.49 38.63
C LEU A 21 -13.83 -30.77 38.00
N GLU A 22 -12.74 -31.48 37.74
CA GLU A 22 -11.54 -30.96 37.06
C GLU A 22 -11.84 -30.49 35.63
N LEU A 23 -12.63 -31.25 34.86
CA LEU A 23 -13.01 -30.86 33.51
C LEU A 23 -13.90 -29.61 33.52
N MET A 24 -14.83 -29.52 34.48
CA MET A 24 -15.69 -28.36 34.61
C MET A 24 -14.89 -27.10 35.00
N ALA A 25 -13.95 -27.23 35.94
CA ALA A 25 -13.05 -26.13 36.33
C ALA A 25 -12.17 -25.66 35.16
N ALA A 26 -11.62 -26.59 34.37
CA ALA A 26 -10.81 -26.24 33.19
C ALA A 26 -11.64 -25.52 32.11
N VAL A 27 -12.92 -25.89 31.94
CA VAL A 27 -13.83 -25.19 31.02
C VAL A 27 -14.15 -23.79 31.53
N GLU A 28 -14.41 -23.61 32.82
CA GLU A 28 -14.65 -22.28 33.40
C GLU A 28 -13.42 -21.37 33.28
N GLU A 29 -12.23 -21.90 33.58
CA GLU A 29 -10.97 -21.19 33.39
C GLU A 29 -10.76 -20.78 31.93
N TYR A 30 -10.99 -21.70 30.99
CA TYR A 30 -10.89 -21.41 29.56
C TYR A 30 -11.87 -20.33 29.10
N LEU A 31 -13.12 -20.36 29.55
CA LEU A 31 -14.13 -19.35 29.23
C LEU A 31 -13.81 -17.99 29.87
N GLY A 32 -13.17 -17.98 31.04
CA GLY A 32 -12.67 -16.76 31.68
C GLY A 32 -11.49 -16.14 30.92
N GLN A 33 -10.64 -16.96 30.30
CA GLN A 33 -9.50 -16.51 29.51
C GLN A 33 -9.87 -16.14 28.07
N THR A 34 -10.84 -16.83 27.48
CA THR A 34 -11.24 -16.67 26.07
C THR A 34 -12.67 -16.16 25.99
N PRO A 35 -12.89 -14.84 25.95
CA PRO A 35 -14.22 -14.28 25.82
C PRO A 35 -14.84 -14.75 24.51
N VAL A 36 -16.01 -15.40 24.60
CA VAL A 36 -16.79 -15.78 23.42
C VAL A 36 -17.32 -14.50 22.77
N PRO A 37 -17.05 -14.27 21.47
CA PRO A 37 -17.56 -13.09 20.78
C PRO A 37 -19.08 -13.04 20.85
N SER A 38 -19.62 -11.84 21.07
CA SER A 38 -21.07 -11.67 21.02
C SER A 38 -21.59 -11.76 19.59
N TYR A 39 -22.89 -12.03 19.43
CA TYR A 39 -23.52 -12.15 18.11
C TYR A 39 -23.21 -10.98 17.17
N ASN A 40 -23.28 -9.75 17.70
CA ASN A 40 -23.02 -8.52 16.93
C ASN A 40 -21.54 -8.35 16.55
N GLN A 41 -20.61 -8.98 17.28
CA GLN A 41 -19.19 -8.98 16.90
C GLN A 41 -18.91 -9.93 15.73
N LEU A 42 -19.67 -11.03 15.65
CA LEU A 42 -19.52 -12.02 14.58
C LEU A 42 -20.28 -11.65 13.31
N TYR A 43 -21.41 -10.97 13.47
CA TYR A 43 -22.30 -10.60 12.38
C TYR A 43 -22.59 -9.10 12.42
N PRO A 44 -21.82 -8.29 11.66
CA PRO A 44 -22.08 -6.87 11.52
C PRO A 44 -23.49 -6.63 11.00
N GLU A 45 -24.13 -5.56 11.46
CA GLU A 45 -25.44 -5.21 10.93
C GLU A 45 -25.35 -4.79 9.47
N GLN A 46 -26.49 -4.89 8.76
CA GLN A 46 -26.58 -4.45 7.37
C GLN A 46 -26.15 -2.99 7.18
N ALA A 47 -26.43 -2.12 8.16
CA ALA A 47 -26.01 -0.72 8.12
C ALA A 47 -24.48 -0.59 8.16
N ASP A 48 -23.79 -1.39 8.97
CA ASP A 48 -22.33 -1.40 9.06
C ASP A 48 -21.69 -1.87 7.77
N LEU A 49 -22.22 -2.95 7.19
CA LEU A 49 -21.78 -3.48 5.90
C LEU A 49 -22.00 -2.45 4.78
N THR A 50 -23.18 -1.83 4.75
CA THR A 50 -23.52 -0.80 3.76
C THR A 50 -22.57 0.39 3.87
N GLY A 51 -22.35 0.90 5.09
CA GLY A 51 -21.42 2.00 5.33
C GLY A 51 -19.97 1.63 5.00
N HIS A 52 -19.57 0.38 5.24
CA HIS A 52 -18.25 -0.12 4.85
C HIS A 52 -18.05 -0.07 3.34
N PHE A 53 -18.98 -0.65 2.58
CA PHE A 53 -18.91 -0.66 1.12
C PHE A 53 -18.99 0.75 0.53
N GLN A 54 -19.82 1.63 1.08
CA GLN A 54 -19.85 3.04 0.68
C GLN A 54 -18.48 3.70 0.82
N ARG A 55 -17.83 3.56 1.99
CA ARG A 55 -16.49 4.11 2.20
C ARG A 55 -15.45 3.51 1.25
N GLN A 56 -15.54 2.21 0.95
CA GLN A 56 -14.65 1.57 -0.02
C GLN A 56 -14.84 2.13 -1.42
N THR A 57 -16.09 2.30 -1.87
CA THR A 57 -16.41 2.88 -3.18
C THR A 57 -15.90 4.32 -3.29
N THR A 58 -16.11 5.14 -2.25
CA THR A 58 -15.60 6.51 -2.23
C THR A 58 -14.08 6.54 -2.36
N ARG A 59 -13.36 5.74 -1.57
CA ARG A 59 -11.90 5.67 -1.66
C ARG A 59 -11.44 5.20 -3.04
N LEU A 60 -12.07 4.17 -3.59
CA LEU A 60 -11.73 3.68 -4.93
C LEU A 60 -11.87 4.77 -5.99
N LEU A 61 -12.98 5.51 -5.95
CA LEU A 61 -13.23 6.61 -6.86
C LEU A 61 -12.22 7.75 -6.67
N GLU A 62 -11.92 8.12 -5.43
CA GLU A 62 -10.88 9.11 -5.12
C GLU A 62 -9.50 8.69 -5.63
N HIS A 63 -9.15 7.41 -5.50
CA HIS A 63 -7.88 6.89 -6.02
C HIS A 63 -7.83 6.96 -7.55
N GLN A 64 -8.92 6.60 -8.24
CA GLN A 64 -9.01 6.70 -9.69
C GLN A 64 -8.91 8.14 -10.17
N THR A 65 -9.63 9.08 -9.53
CA THR A 65 -9.57 10.49 -9.94
C THR A 65 -8.22 11.11 -9.66
N ARG A 66 -7.53 10.74 -8.56
CA ARG A 66 -6.15 11.17 -8.30
C ARG A 66 -5.14 10.63 -9.32
N GLN A 67 -5.34 9.42 -9.84
CA GLN A 67 -4.50 8.89 -10.92
C GLN A 67 -4.75 9.61 -12.24
N THR A 68 -6.01 9.94 -12.54
CA THR A 68 -6.37 10.71 -13.74
C THR A 68 -5.90 12.17 -13.66
N HIS A 69 -5.87 12.74 -12.45
CA HIS A 69 -5.37 14.09 -12.16
C HIS A 69 -3.97 14.05 -11.55
N HIS A 70 -3.07 13.25 -12.11
CA HIS A 70 -1.66 13.41 -11.82
C HIS A 70 -1.33 14.91 -12.01
N PRO A 71 -0.76 15.61 -11.00
CA PRO A 71 -0.13 16.89 -11.31
C PRO A 71 0.82 16.58 -12.48
N GLU A 72 0.72 17.36 -13.57
CA GLU A 72 1.69 17.23 -14.65
C GLU A 72 3.06 17.09 -14.01
N PRO A 73 3.86 16.07 -14.38
CA PRO A 73 5.25 16.09 -14.01
C PRO A 73 5.73 17.46 -14.46
N GLN A 74 6.23 18.26 -13.52
CA GLN A 74 6.95 19.47 -13.85
C GLN A 74 8.24 19.00 -14.50
N TYR A 75 8.14 18.52 -15.74
CA TYR A 75 9.26 18.43 -16.63
C TYR A 75 9.79 19.85 -16.67
N ALA A 76 11.05 20.03 -16.28
CA ALA A 76 11.78 21.23 -16.62
C ALA A 76 11.46 21.53 -18.08
N SER A 77 10.99 22.74 -18.34
CA SER A 77 10.72 23.17 -19.71
C SER A 77 11.98 22.89 -20.54
N ASP A 78 11.85 22.59 -21.83
CA ASP A 78 12.99 22.26 -22.70
C ASP A 78 14.15 23.28 -22.52
N GLY A 79 13.81 24.57 -22.40
CA GLY A 79 14.78 25.63 -22.14
C GLY A 79 15.38 25.70 -20.71
N GLU A 80 14.74 25.07 -19.73
CA GLU A 80 15.30 24.88 -18.38
C GLU A 80 16.26 23.69 -18.37
N ILE A 81 15.96 22.61 -19.11
CA ILE A 81 16.89 21.49 -19.30
C ILE A 81 18.15 21.97 -20.05
N ASP A 82 17.98 22.74 -21.13
CA ASP A 82 19.12 23.33 -21.86
C ASP A 82 19.98 24.20 -20.95
N ARG A 83 19.35 25.05 -20.11
CA ARG A 83 20.10 25.88 -19.15
C ARG A 83 20.84 25.04 -18.11
N MET A 84 20.23 23.97 -17.60
CA MET A 84 20.87 23.07 -16.65
C MET A 84 22.05 22.32 -17.29
N VAL A 85 21.96 21.97 -18.58
CA VAL A 85 23.04 21.34 -19.34
C VAL A 85 24.18 22.32 -19.57
N ASP A 86 23.88 23.56 -19.98
CA ASP A 86 24.88 24.61 -20.19
C ASP A 86 25.61 24.97 -18.87
N GLU A 87 24.87 25.12 -17.77
CA GLU A 87 25.44 25.39 -16.45
C GLU A 87 26.27 24.21 -15.93
N ALA A 88 25.84 22.97 -16.19
CA ALA A 88 26.64 21.78 -15.92
C ALA A 88 27.92 21.75 -16.75
N TYR A 89 27.86 22.16 -18.02
CA TYR A 89 29.03 22.23 -18.91
C TYR A 89 30.02 23.28 -18.41
N ASP A 90 29.56 24.49 -18.09
CA ASP A 90 30.37 25.58 -17.56
C ASP A 90 31.01 25.22 -16.21
N SER A 91 30.29 24.52 -15.33
CA SER A 91 30.83 24.05 -14.04
C SER A 91 31.90 22.96 -14.18
N LEU A 92 31.86 22.17 -15.26
CA LEU A 92 32.85 21.13 -15.58
C LEU A 92 34.07 21.67 -16.34
N THR A 93 33.97 22.83 -16.97
CA THR A 93 35.11 23.54 -17.59
C THR A 93 35.46 24.84 -16.87
N PRO A 94 36.05 24.78 -15.65
CA PRO A 94 36.69 25.95 -15.08
C PRO A 94 37.98 26.26 -15.86
N GLY A 95 37.86 27.15 -16.84
CA GLY A 95 38.98 27.90 -17.41
C GLY A 95 40.01 27.07 -18.19
N THR A 96 39.71 26.75 -19.45
CA THR A 96 40.77 26.53 -20.45
C THR A 96 41.05 27.83 -21.20
N SER A 97 41.68 28.76 -20.47
CA SER A 97 42.55 29.76 -21.09
C SER A 97 43.78 29.03 -21.64
N THR A 98 43.62 28.32 -22.76
CA THR A 98 44.73 27.58 -23.38
C THR A 98 45.25 28.37 -24.57
N ARG A 99 46.11 29.30 -24.19
CA ARG A 99 47.25 29.80 -24.96
C ARG A 99 47.95 28.67 -25.74
N PHE A 100 48.26 28.95 -27.02
CA PHE A 100 49.13 28.17 -27.94
C PHE A 100 48.49 26.85 -28.45
N PHE A 101 48.28 26.66 -29.75
CA PHE A 101 49.33 26.53 -30.78
C PHE A 101 49.04 27.29 -32.08
N SER A 102 50.03 28.04 -32.56
CA SER A 102 50.17 28.43 -33.96
C SER A 102 50.79 27.27 -34.75
N ALA A 103 50.23 26.93 -35.92
CA ALA A 103 50.95 26.24 -36.99
C ALA A 103 50.24 26.41 -38.35
N GLY A 104 50.93 27.07 -39.29
CA GLY A 104 50.76 26.99 -40.77
C GLY A 104 49.47 27.58 -41.34
N GLY A 105 49.44 28.57 -42.22
CA GLY A 105 50.39 28.93 -43.27
C GLY A 105 49.67 28.85 -44.62
N SER A 106 49.50 30.00 -45.30
CA SER A 106 49.11 30.19 -46.71
C SER A 106 47.64 29.89 -47.09
N SER A 107 46.95 30.59 -48.00
CA SER A 107 47.29 31.70 -48.91
C SER A 107 46.00 32.27 -49.53
N SER A 108 45.86 33.60 -49.48
CA SER A 108 45.51 34.57 -50.54
C SER A 108 44.45 34.32 -51.63
N HIS A 109 43.40 35.17 -51.57
CA HIS A 109 42.65 35.92 -52.61
C HIS A 109 41.56 35.27 -53.52
N PRO A 110 40.38 35.92 -53.66
CA PRO A 110 39.31 35.58 -54.61
C PRO A 110 39.43 36.41 -55.91
N GLY A 111 38.97 35.87 -57.04
CA GLY A 111 38.92 36.59 -58.30
C GLY A 111 37.95 35.98 -59.31
N GLN A 112 36.82 36.70 -59.48
CA GLN A 112 35.94 36.87 -60.65
C GLN A 112 35.23 35.67 -61.28
#